data_AF-A0A9J6GUA0-F1
#
_entry.id   AF-A0A9J6GUA0-F1
#
_cell.length_a   1.000
_cell.length_b   1.000
_cell.length_c   1.000
_cell.angle_alpha   90.00
_cell.angle_beta   90.00
_cell.angle_gamma   90.00
#
_symmetry.space_group_name_H-M   'P 1'
#
loop_
_entity.id
_entity.type
_entity.pdbx_description
1 polymer ?
#
loop_
_entity_poly.entity_id
_entity_poly.type
_entity_poly.pdbx_seq_one_letter_code
_entity_poly.pdbx_strand_id
1 'polypeptide(L)'
;MDCRGALNGSLGVPHGISGAEELFAAVEGAQKEHWRQWKARYSNFSLFAFTGDRLGNRWLWPGAGHMGDGDKIKSLRLHTNLFLTRTLSNKHAADPRARLCRRCGQKKETASHILQECTFVQAPRCSRHNYIEAQIIAKLRECHPSAIVSSERLITDRDGVTPDIVLDLPERVYVLDVAVAWDANTGSLEHVNAGKRTKYTSLNPVLGPKPVTVLGLTFGARGLVCAGTRRLPRKLV
;
A
#
# COMPACT_ATOMS: atom_id res chain seq x y z
N MET A 1 33.92 4.61 -21.93
CA MET A 1 33.47 3.35 -21.31
C MET A 1 32.11 3.00 -21.89
N ASP A 2 32.05 1.93 -22.68
CA ASP A 2 30.81 1.46 -23.29
C ASP A 2 29.93 0.79 -22.22
N CYS A 3 28.87 1.48 -21.81
CA CYS A 3 27.92 1.00 -20.80
C CYS A 3 27.17 -0.27 -21.24
N ARG A 4 27.21 -0.65 -22.54
CA ARG A 4 26.51 -1.86 -23.04
C ARG A 4 27.30 -3.14 -22.76
N GLY A 5 28.63 -3.10 -22.82
CA GLY A 5 29.49 -4.26 -22.55
C GLY A 5 29.45 -4.75 -21.10
N ALA A 6 29.32 -3.83 -20.14
CA ALA A 6 29.27 -4.17 -18.70
C ALA A 6 27.93 -4.80 -18.26
N LEU A 7 26.83 -4.52 -18.96
CA LEU A 7 25.52 -5.11 -18.68
C LEU A 7 25.42 -6.56 -19.15
N ASN A 8 26.05 -6.91 -20.27
CA ASN A 8 25.95 -8.27 -20.85
C ASN A 8 26.64 -9.35 -20.00
N GLY A 9 27.79 -9.04 -19.40
CA GLY A 9 28.52 -9.98 -18.52
C GLY A 9 27.84 -10.25 -17.18
N SER A 10 27.00 -9.33 -16.69
CA SER A 10 26.27 -9.48 -15.41
C SER A 10 24.90 -10.15 -15.54
N LEU A 11 24.34 -10.18 -16.75
CA LEU A 11 23.07 -10.85 -17.06
C LEU A 11 23.23 -12.28 -17.55
N GLY A 12 24.46 -12.72 -17.88
CA GLY A 12 24.72 -14.07 -18.39
C GLY A 12 24.33 -14.27 -19.85
N VAL A 13 24.41 -13.21 -20.67
CA VAL A 13 24.11 -13.30 -22.12
C VAL A 13 25.22 -14.12 -22.82
N PRO A 14 24.89 -15.15 -23.62
CA PRO A 14 25.88 -15.95 -24.33
C PRO A 14 26.79 -15.11 -25.23
N HIS A 15 28.08 -15.44 -25.27
CA HIS A 15 29.04 -14.85 -26.19
C HIS A 15 28.86 -15.43 -27.60
N GLY A 16 29.20 -14.64 -28.64
CA GLY A 16 29.24 -15.12 -30.03
C GLY A 16 27.99 -14.85 -30.87
N ILE A 17 27.00 -14.13 -30.34
CA ILE A 17 25.81 -13.73 -31.10
C ILE A 17 26.16 -12.58 -32.05
N SER A 18 25.99 -12.79 -33.35
CA SER A 18 26.29 -11.81 -34.39
C SER A 18 25.03 -11.15 -34.98
N GLY A 19 23.87 -11.80 -34.88
CA GLY A 19 22.58 -11.28 -35.34
C GLY A 19 21.92 -10.35 -34.32
N ALA A 20 21.41 -9.20 -34.77
CA ALA A 20 20.74 -8.23 -33.89
C ALA A 20 19.48 -8.81 -33.23
N GLU A 21 18.63 -9.52 -33.99
CA GLU A 21 17.40 -10.15 -33.47
C GLU A 21 17.71 -11.23 -32.43
N GLU A 22 18.70 -12.08 -32.71
CA GLU A 22 19.16 -13.12 -31.80
C GLU A 22 19.75 -12.53 -30.52
N LEU A 23 20.48 -11.41 -30.62
CA LEU A 23 21.02 -10.70 -29.47
C LEU A 23 19.89 -10.10 -28.62
N PHE A 24 18.88 -9.50 -29.25
CA PHE A 24 17.72 -8.97 -28.52
C PHE A 24 16.97 -10.07 -27.77
N ALA A 25 16.70 -11.21 -28.42
CA ALA A 25 16.05 -12.35 -27.79
C ALA A 25 16.87 -12.91 -26.62
N ALA A 26 18.18 -13.04 -26.78
CA ALA A 26 19.09 -13.52 -25.73
C ALA A 26 19.15 -12.56 -24.53
N VAL A 27 19.22 -11.24 -24.79
CA VAL A 27 19.18 -10.22 -23.73
C VAL A 27 17.84 -10.25 -23.00
N GLU A 28 16.71 -10.35 -23.71
CA GLU A 28 15.39 -10.40 -23.10
C GLU A 28 15.23 -11.67 -22.23
N GLY A 29 15.68 -12.82 -22.72
CA GLY A 29 15.69 -14.08 -21.98
C GLY A 29 16.55 -14.01 -20.72
N ALA A 30 17.78 -13.49 -20.84
CA ALA A 30 18.70 -13.30 -19.72
C ALA A 30 18.13 -12.34 -18.66
N GLN A 31 17.50 -11.24 -19.08
CA GLN A 31 16.83 -10.31 -18.16
C GLN A 31 15.66 -10.98 -17.42
N LYS A 32 14.81 -11.74 -18.13
CA LYS A 32 13.70 -12.49 -17.51
C LYS A 32 14.22 -13.45 -16.45
N GLU A 33 15.26 -14.20 -16.76
CA GLU A 33 15.86 -15.17 -15.84
C GLU A 33 16.53 -14.50 -14.63
N HIS A 34 17.32 -13.44 -14.86
CA HIS A 34 17.92 -12.64 -13.80
C HIS A 34 16.86 -12.12 -12.83
N TRP A 35 15.79 -11.50 -13.33
CA TRP A 35 14.70 -11.02 -12.48
C TRP A 35 13.93 -12.13 -11.78
N ARG A 36 13.80 -13.32 -12.38
CA ARG A 36 13.21 -14.49 -11.73
C ARG A 36 14.04 -14.92 -10.51
N GLN A 37 15.36 -15.05 -10.68
CA GLN A 37 16.27 -15.41 -9.58
C GLN A 37 16.28 -14.37 -8.47
N TRP A 38 16.33 -13.09 -8.82
CA TRP A 38 16.28 -11.99 -7.84
C TRP A 38 14.96 -11.97 -7.07
N LYS A 39 13.82 -12.15 -7.76
CA LYS A 39 12.51 -12.27 -7.10
C LYS A 39 12.46 -13.43 -6.12
N ALA A 40 13.01 -14.59 -6.48
CA ALA A 40 13.09 -15.73 -5.58
C ALA A 40 13.96 -15.42 -4.36
N ARG A 41 15.17 -14.87 -4.58
CA ARG A 41 16.16 -14.57 -3.54
C ARG A 41 15.67 -13.57 -2.49
N TYR A 42 14.91 -12.56 -2.91
CA TYR A 42 14.43 -11.49 -2.02
C TYR A 42 12.90 -11.53 -1.79
N SER A 43 12.27 -12.67 -2.04
CA SER A 43 10.83 -12.87 -1.86
C SER A 43 10.33 -12.57 -0.45
N ASN A 44 11.17 -12.76 0.57
CA ASN A 44 10.90 -12.51 1.98
C ASN A 44 11.09 -11.04 2.43
N PHE A 45 11.59 -10.15 1.56
CA PHE A 45 11.89 -8.75 1.92
C PHE A 45 10.87 -7.73 1.40
N SER A 46 9.74 -8.18 0.85
CA SER A 46 8.66 -7.31 0.35
C SER A 46 9.09 -6.34 -0.76
N LEU A 47 10.28 -6.54 -1.35
CA LEU A 47 10.89 -5.67 -2.35
C LEU A 47 10.07 -5.63 -3.65
N PHE A 48 9.50 -6.78 -3.99
CA PHE A 48 8.74 -6.99 -5.23
C PHE A 48 7.23 -6.99 -5.00
N ALA A 49 6.76 -6.53 -3.84
CA ALA A 49 5.34 -6.52 -3.51
C ALA A 49 4.51 -5.66 -4.50
N PHE A 50 5.16 -4.68 -5.14
CA PHE A 50 4.58 -3.75 -6.11
C PHE A 50 4.71 -4.20 -7.56
N THR A 51 5.38 -5.32 -7.84
CA THR A 51 5.59 -5.77 -9.22
C THR A 51 4.25 -6.01 -9.92
N GLY A 52 4.03 -5.33 -11.04
CA GLY A 52 2.78 -5.42 -11.80
C GLY A 52 1.60 -4.68 -11.19
N ASP A 53 1.77 -3.99 -10.05
CA ASP A 53 0.68 -3.21 -9.46
C ASP A 53 0.46 -1.89 -10.22
N ARG A 54 -0.53 -1.88 -11.12
CA ARG A 54 -0.87 -0.68 -11.90
C ARG A 54 -1.26 0.53 -11.04
N LEU A 55 -2.04 0.34 -9.97
CA LEU A 55 -2.52 1.46 -9.15
C LEU A 55 -1.43 1.94 -8.20
N GLY A 56 -0.76 1.02 -7.50
CA GLY A 56 0.33 1.34 -6.59
C GLY A 56 1.56 1.93 -7.28
N ASN A 57 1.71 1.73 -8.59
CA ASN A 57 2.78 2.32 -9.41
C ASN A 57 2.33 3.50 -10.29
N ARG A 58 1.08 3.97 -10.18
CA ARG A 58 0.56 5.03 -11.05
C ARG A 58 1.35 6.34 -10.95
N TRP A 59 1.93 6.62 -9.78
CA TRP A 59 2.78 7.80 -9.55
C TRP A 59 4.10 7.79 -10.34
N LEU A 60 4.51 6.64 -10.90
CA LEU A 60 5.66 6.54 -11.80
C LEU A 60 5.32 6.94 -13.24
N TRP A 61 4.04 7.10 -13.57
CA TRP A 61 3.63 7.34 -14.95
C TRP A 61 3.86 8.81 -15.33
N PRO A 62 4.26 9.09 -16.59
CA PRO A 62 4.31 10.45 -17.10
C PRO A 62 2.95 11.15 -16.91
N GLY A 63 2.96 12.37 -16.37
CA GLY A 63 1.73 13.13 -16.11
C GLY A 63 1.03 12.82 -14.77
N ALA A 64 1.58 11.94 -13.93
CA ALA A 64 1.13 11.82 -12.54
C ALA A 64 1.56 13.08 -11.73
N GLY A 65 0.82 14.18 -11.89
CA GLY A 65 1.16 15.51 -11.39
C GLY A 65 1.12 15.71 -9.86
N HIS A 66 0.98 14.62 -9.09
CA HIS A 66 0.83 14.70 -7.63
C HIS A 66 2.15 14.51 -6.87
N MET A 67 3.27 14.24 -7.55
CA MET A 67 4.59 14.05 -6.94
C MET A 67 5.71 14.69 -7.77
N GLY A 68 6.52 15.52 -7.12
CA GLY A 68 7.78 15.99 -7.69
C GLY A 68 8.83 14.88 -7.76
N ASP A 69 9.87 15.06 -8.56
CA ASP A 69 10.89 14.01 -8.78
C ASP A 69 11.63 13.60 -7.50
N GLY A 70 11.87 14.55 -6.59
CA GLY A 70 12.44 14.25 -5.28
C GLY A 70 11.56 13.32 -4.44
N ASP A 71 10.24 13.48 -4.51
CA ASP A 71 9.31 12.61 -3.79
C ASP A 71 9.17 11.25 -4.47
N LYS A 72 9.25 11.18 -5.81
CA LYS A 72 9.33 9.91 -6.54
C LYS A 72 10.54 9.09 -6.08
N ILE A 73 11.71 9.72 -5.92
CA ILE A 73 12.92 9.05 -5.40
C ILE A 73 12.70 8.54 -3.97
N LYS A 74 12.08 9.34 -3.10
CA LYS A 74 11.76 8.91 -1.73
C LYS A 74 10.78 7.73 -1.73
N SER A 75 9.75 7.75 -2.58
CA SER A 75 8.79 6.65 -2.72
C SER A 75 9.44 5.39 -3.27
N LEU A 76 10.35 5.49 -4.25
CA LEU A 76 11.15 4.36 -4.73
C LEU A 76 11.96 3.74 -3.58
N ARG A 77 12.65 4.58 -2.79
CA ARG A 77 13.40 4.12 -1.61
C ARG A 77 12.47 3.45 -0.60
N LEU A 78 11.26 3.97 -0.39
CA LEU A 78 10.30 3.39 0.53
C LEU A 78 9.76 2.03 0.03
N HIS A 79 9.36 1.93 -1.24
CA HIS A 79 8.92 0.68 -1.88
C HIS A 79 9.99 -0.40 -1.81
N THR A 80 11.26 0.00 -1.96
CA THR A 80 12.41 -0.91 -1.98
C THR A 80 13.04 -1.16 -0.61
N ASN A 81 12.45 -0.64 0.48
CA ASN A 81 13.02 -0.71 1.84
C ASN A 81 14.44 -0.12 1.95
N LEU A 82 14.79 0.81 1.07
CA LEU A 82 16.04 1.58 1.06
C LEU A 82 15.86 2.99 1.64
N PHE A 83 14.67 3.32 2.15
CA PHE A 83 14.46 4.60 2.82
C PHE A 83 15.33 4.67 4.06
N LEU A 84 16.16 5.71 4.14
CA LEU A 84 17.20 5.82 5.16
C LEU A 84 16.57 5.85 6.56
N THR A 85 16.89 4.84 7.36
CA THR A 85 16.46 4.69 8.76
C THR A 85 17.66 4.32 9.61
N ARG A 86 17.60 4.52 10.94
CA ARG A 86 18.68 4.08 11.84
C ARG A 86 18.98 2.59 11.69
N THR A 87 17.97 1.74 11.46
CA THR A 87 18.23 0.31 11.25
C THR A 87 19.13 0.05 10.04
N LEU A 88 18.94 0.79 8.94
CA LEU A 88 19.79 0.68 7.75
C LEU A 88 21.15 1.34 7.94
N SER A 89 21.19 2.59 8.43
CA SER A 89 22.43 3.35 8.62
C SER A 89 23.36 2.70 9.63
N ASN A 90 22.80 2.13 10.70
CA ASN A 90 23.53 1.51 11.80
C ASN A 90 23.42 -0.02 11.78
N LYS A 91 23.29 -0.62 10.57
CA LYS A 91 23.18 -2.08 10.41
C LYS A 91 24.30 -2.84 11.11
N HIS A 92 25.51 -2.29 11.11
CA HIS A 92 26.72 -2.89 11.68
C HIS A 92 27.19 -2.24 12.98
N ALA A 93 26.38 -1.36 13.58
CA ALA A 93 26.74 -0.75 14.84
C ALA A 93 26.83 -1.80 15.95
N ALA A 94 27.89 -1.72 16.76
CA ALA A 94 28.10 -2.59 17.91
C ALA A 94 27.02 -2.35 18.97
N ASP A 95 26.70 -1.08 19.27
CA ASP A 95 25.61 -0.73 20.18
C ASP A 95 24.24 -0.93 19.52
N PRO A 96 23.39 -1.85 20.02
CA PRO A 96 22.04 -2.05 19.50
C PRO A 96 21.14 -0.80 19.63
N ARG A 97 21.40 0.06 20.61
CA ARG A 97 20.63 1.30 20.83
C ARG A 97 20.80 2.30 19.69
N ALA A 98 21.92 2.22 18.95
CA ALA A 98 22.14 3.02 17.76
C ALA A 98 21.05 2.79 16.69
N ARG A 99 20.32 1.67 16.73
CA ARG A 99 19.23 1.35 15.79
C ARG A 99 17.85 1.81 16.27
N LEU A 100 17.71 2.37 17.47
CA LEU A 100 16.43 2.85 18.00
C LEU A 100 15.90 4.07 17.22
N CYS A 101 14.59 4.24 17.23
CA CYS A 101 13.91 5.38 16.62
C CYS A 101 14.44 6.70 17.17
N ARG A 102 14.87 7.58 16.27
CA ARG A 102 15.41 8.92 16.59
C ARG A 102 14.39 9.82 17.27
N ARG A 103 13.10 9.52 17.09
CA ARG A 103 11.99 10.29 17.65
C ARG A 103 11.52 9.68 18.98
N CYS A 104 11.07 8.42 18.97
CA CYS A 104 10.44 7.83 20.16
C CYS A 104 11.39 7.05 21.07
N GLY A 105 12.53 6.56 20.57
CA GLY A 105 13.45 5.70 21.32
C GLY A 105 12.92 4.31 21.70
N GLN A 106 11.65 3.97 21.45
CA GLN A 106 11.00 2.78 22.00
C GLN A 106 11.27 1.48 21.21
N LYS A 107 11.43 1.58 19.89
CA LYS A 107 11.64 0.43 18.99
C LYS A 107 12.72 0.74 17.96
N LYS A 108 13.21 -0.29 17.27
CA LYS A 108 14.12 -0.12 16.13
C LYS A 108 13.49 0.78 15.07
N GLU A 109 14.26 1.74 14.56
CA GLU A 109 13.77 2.63 13.51
C GLU A 109 13.72 1.87 12.18
N THR A 110 12.55 1.39 11.83
CA THR A 110 12.25 0.84 10.51
C THR A 110 11.19 1.71 9.84
N ALA A 111 11.05 1.62 8.51
CA ALA A 111 9.97 2.31 7.81
C ALA A 111 8.59 1.88 8.33
N SER A 112 8.41 0.58 8.66
CA SER A 112 7.20 0.05 9.29
C SER A 112 6.94 0.72 10.64
N HIS A 113 7.94 0.77 11.53
CA HIS A 113 7.79 1.45 12.81
C HIS A 113 7.40 2.91 12.65
N ILE A 114 8.10 3.66 11.79
CA ILE A 114 7.78 5.08 11.54
C ILE A 114 6.35 5.20 11.03
N LEU A 115 6.00 4.52 9.94
CA LEU A 115 4.74 4.74 9.24
C LEU A 115 3.52 4.13 9.92
N GLN A 116 3.68 3.27 10.92
CA GLN A 116 2.56 2.53 11.53
C GLN A 116 2.47 2.70 13.05
N GLU A 117 3.59 2.80 13.76
CA GLU A 117 3.59 2.63 15.21
C GLU A 117 4.08 3.88 15.96
N CYS A 118 5.07 4.61 15.42
CA CYS A 118 5.77 5.66 16.12
C CYS A 118 4.83 6.79 16.58
N THR A 119 4.71 7.00 17.89
CA THR A 119 3.77 7.96 18.48
C THR A 119 4.00 9.40 17.98
N PHE A 120 5.25 9.77 17.70
CA PHE A 120 5.62 11.09 17.18
C PHE A 120 5.05 11.40 15.79
N VAL A 121 4.64 10.39 15.02
CA VAL A 121 4.01 10.60 13.71
C VAL A 121 2.55 10.15 13.69
N GLN A 122 1.94 9.97 14.87
CA GLN A 122 0.52 9.64 14.99
C GLN A 122 -0.37 10.67 14.29
N ALA A 123 -0.16 11.97 14.52
CA ALA A 123 -0.94 13.02 13.87
C ALA A 123 -0.87 12.95 12.33
N PRO A 124 0.34 12.86 11.70
CA PRO A 124 0.45 12.57 10.27
C PRO A 124 -0.26 11.28 9.81
N ARG A 125 -0.22 10.20 10.60
CA ARG A 125 -0.93 8.95 10.24
C ARG A 125 -2.45 9.15 10.23
N CYS A 126 -3.00 9.81 11.26
CA CYS A 126 -4.42 10.15 11.33
C CYS A 126 -4.80 11.11 10.20
N SER A 127 -3.97 12.12 9.91
CA SER A 127 -4.20 13.05 8.80
C SER A 127 -4.29 12.32 7.45
N ARG A 128 -3.40 11.33 7.20
CA ARG A 128 -3.47 10.49 6.00
C ARG A 128 -4.75 9.66 5.94
N HIS A 129 -5.15 9.06 7.06
CA HIS A 129 -6.40 8.31 7.15
C HIS A 129 -7.60 9.18 6.79
N ASN A 130 -7.74 10.31 7.47
CA ASN A 130 -8.87 11.23 7.31
C ASN A 130 -8.90 11.85 5.91
N TYR A 131 -7.73 12.07 5.30
CA TYR A 131 -7.65 12.51 3.91
C TYR A 131 -8.27 11.47 2.96
N ILE A 132 -7.90 10.19 3.10
CA ILE A 132 -8.44 9.11 2.27
C ILE A 132 -9.95 8.98 2.47
N GLU A 133 -10.40 8.96 3.72
CA GLU A 133 -11.82 8.95 4.09
C GLU A 133 -12.59 10.10 3.41
N ALA A 134 -12.08 11.33 3.50
CA ALA A 134 -12.69 12.50 2.87
C ALA A 134 -12.78 12.38 1.34
N GLN A 135 -11.75 11.82 0.68
CA GLN A 135 -11.80 11.57 -0.78
C GLN A 135 -12.87 10.54 -1.13
N ILE A 136 -13.03 9.50 -0.33
CA ILE A 136 -14.07 8.47 -0.52
C ILE A 136 -15.46 9.09 -0.34
N ILE A 137 -15.68 9.85 0.74
CA ILE A 137 -16.96 10.54 0.98
C ILE A 137 -17.31 11.47 -0.18
N ALA A 138 -16.35 12.27 -0.65
CA ALA A 138 -16.56 13.16 -1.80
C ALA A 138 -17.01 12.37 -3.03
N LYS A 139 -16.35 11.25 -3.34
CA LYS A 139 -16.71 10.42 -4.49
C LYS A 139 -18.06 9.72 -4.32
N LEU A 140 -18.40 9.25 -3.12
CA LEU A 140 -19.70 8.65 -2.83
C LEU A 140 -20.84 9.66 -3.03
N ARG A 141 -20.66 10.90 -2.59
CA ARG A 141 -21.64 11.98 -2.79
C ARG A 141 -21.83 12.36 -4.26
N GLU A 142 -20.75 12.32 -5.03
CA GLU A 142 -20.80 12.54 -6.48
C GLU A 142 -21.62 11.45 -7.20
N CYS A 143 -21.40 10.19 -6.82
CA CYS A 143 -22.07 9.04 -7.44
C CYS A 143 -23.49 8.80 -6.93
N HIS A 144 -23.77 9.17 -5.67
CA HIS A 144 -25.05 8.95 -4.99
C HIS A 144 -25.56 10.26 -4.36
N PRO A 145 -25.97 11.25 -5.17
CA PRO A 145 -26.32 12.59 -4.68
C PRO A 145 -27.52 12.60 -3.72
N SER A 146 -28.38 11.58 -3.78
CA SER A 146 -29.57 11.44 -2.91
C SER A 146 -29.34 10.54 -1.70
N ALA A 147 -28.15 9.96 -1.53
CA ALA A 147 -27.85 9.06 -0.43
C ALA A 147 -27.42 9.80 0.83
N ILE A 148 -27.71 9.22 1.99
CA ILE A 148 -27.19 9.73 3.26
C ILE A 148 -25.79 9.16 3.44
N VAL A 149 -24.79 10.05 3.51
CA VAL A 149 -23.39 9.69 3.79
C VAL A 149 -23.02 10.24 5.17
N SER A 150 -22.93 9.36 6.15
CA SER A 150 -22.55 9.67 7.53
C SER A 150 -21.09 9.27 7.78
N SER A 151 -20.33 10.07 8.53
CA SER A 151 -18.98 9.71 9.01
C SER A 151 -18.95 9.44 10.51
N GLU A 152 -17.91 8.72 10.97
CA GLU A 152 -17.37 8.34 12.32
C GLU A 152 -18.06 8.71 13.65
N ARG A 153 -19.21 9.38 13.68
CA ARG A 153 -19.70 10.08 14.88
C ARG A 153 -21.19 9.89 15.15
N LEU A 154 -21.91 9.19 14.29
CA LEU A 154 -23.38 9.11 14.38
C LEU A 154 -23.90 7.70 14.69
N ILE A 155 -23.10 6.66 14.51
CA ILE A 155 -23.56 5.27 14.58
C ILE A 155 -22.57 4.43 15.39
N THR A 156 -23.02 3.97 16.55
CA THR A 156 -22.24 3.16 17.47
C THR A 156 -23.13 2.01 17.93
N ASP A 157 -22.63 0.78 17.88
CA ASP A 157 -23.34 -0.36 18.46
C ASP A 157 -23.19 -0.43 19.99
N ARG A 158 -23.73 -1.49 20.59
CA ARG A 158 -23.63 -1.72 22.04
C ARG A 158 -22.21 -1.96 22.54
N ASP A 159 -21.30 -2.36 21.64
CA ASP A 159 -19.90 -2.64 21.95
C ASP A 159 -18.99 -1.42 21.73
N GLY A 160 -19.58 -0.25 21.41
CA GLY A 160 -18.82 0.98 21.18
C GLY A 160 -18.13 1.02 19.82
N VAL A 161 -18.53 0.15 18.88
CA VAL A 161 -17.91 0.07 17.56
C VAL A 161 -18.51 1.13 16.64
N THR A 162 -17.66 2.00 16.12
CA THR A 162 -18.05 3.07 15.20
C THR A 162 -17.28 2.92 13.89
N PRO A 163 -17.96 2.84 12.73
CA PRO A 163 -17.31 2.74 11.43
C PRO A 163 -16.95 4.12 10.88
N ASP A 164 -16.05 4.14 9.89
CA ASP A 164 -15.59 5.42 9.35
C ASP A 164 -16.66 6.10 8.51
N ILE A 165 -17.33 5.34 7.64
CA ILE A 165 -18.35 5.84 6.72
C ILE A 165 -19.54 4.90 6.69
N VAL A 166 -20.75 5.45 6.72
CA VAL A 166 -21.99 4.73 6.42
C VAL A 166 -22.67 5.41 5.23
N LEU A 167 -22.89 4.63 4.18
CA LEU A 167 -23.67 5.01 3.01
C LEU A 167 -25.02 4.30 3.07
N ASP A 168 -26.08 5.05 3.32
CA ASP A 168 -27.46 4.55 3.35
C ASP A 168 -28.14 4.82 2.01
N LEU A 169 -28.38 3.74 1.25
CA LEU A 169 -29.14 3.74 0.01
C LEU A 169 -30.56 3.20 0.26
N PRO A 170 -31.54 3.49 -0.62
CA PRO A 170 -32.90 3.00 -0.46
C PRO A 170 -33.00 1.48 -0.23
N GLU A 171 -32.23 0.69 -0.97
CA GLU A 171 -32.28 -0.76 -0.98
C GLU A 171 -31.29 -1.44 -0.01
N ARG A 172 -30.22 -0.76 0.42
CA ARG A 172 -29.19 -1.35 1.27
C ARG A 172 -28.31 -0.32 1.97
N VAL A 173 -27.62 -0.77 3.01
CA VAL A 173 -26.64 0.04 3.73
C VAL A 173 -25.24 -0.52 3.49
N TYR A 174 -24.29 0.37 3.22
CA TYR A 174 -22.87 0.05 3.18
C TYR A 174 -22.15 0.66 4.37
N VAL A 175 -21.37 -0.17 5.06
CA VAL A 175 -20.45 0.26 6.11
C VAL A 175 -19.05 0.19 5.53
N LEU A 176 -18.36 1.32 5.46
CA LEU A 176 -17.00 1.39 4.94
C LEU A 176 -16.06 1.83 6.05
N ASP A 177 -14.91 1.19 6.11
CA ASP A 177 -13.85 1.52 7.06
C ASP A 177 -12.50 1.52 6.35
N VAL A 178 -11.80 2.63 6.50
CA VAL A 178 -10.50 2.93 5.94
C VAL A 178 -9.42 2.37 6.87
N ALA A 179 -8.45 1.70 6.27
CA ALA A 179 -7.26 1.24 6.98
C ALA A 179 -6.02 1.55 6.16
N VAL A 180 -4.99 2.09 6.81
CA VAL A 180 -3.67 2.25 6.19
C VAL A 180 -2.65 1.37 6.90
N ALA A 181 -2.40 0.19 6.34
CA ALA A 181 -1.62 -0.88 6.95
C ALA A 181 -0.22 -1.04 6.32
N TRP A 182 0.69 -1.71 7.03
CA TRP A 182 1.99 -2.07 6.46
C TRP A 182 1.79 -3.08 5.32
N ASP A 183 2.25 -2.71 4.14
CA ASP A 183 1.99 -3.42 2.90
C ASP A 183 3.16 -4.31 2.48
N ALA A 184 3.52 -5.25 3.34
CA ALA A 184 4.60 -6.21 3.07
C ALA A 184 4.31 -7.09 1.85
N ASN A 185 3.04 -7.43 1.64
CA ASN A 185 2.54 -8.17 0.49
C ASN A 185 1.02 -7.96 0.39
N THR A 186 0.41 -8.40 -0.72
CA THR A 186 -1.04 -8.30 -0.93
C THR A 186 -1.84 -9.02 0.16
N GLY A 187 -1.39 -10.19 0.62
CA GLY A 187 -2.04 -10.96 1.68
C GLY A 187 -2.14 -10.23 3.02
N SER A 188 -1.13 -9.44 3.39
CA SER A 188 -1.17 -8.63 4.61
C SER A 188 -2.29 -7.59 4.60
N LEU A 189 -2.56 -6.99 3.43
CA LEU A 189 -3.66 -6.04 3.29
C LEU A 189 -5.01 -6.74 3.23
N GLU A 190 -5.10 -7.92 2.62
CA GLU A 190 -6.33 -8.73 2.61
C GLU A 190 -6.70 -9.20 4.03
N HIS A 191 -5.73 -9.54 4.87
CA HIS A 191 -5.97 -9.90 6.26
C HIS A 191 -6.59 -8.73 7.05
N VAL A 192 -6.02 -7.52 6.91
CA VAL A 192 -6.58 -6.31 7.52
C VAL A 192 -7.98 -6.02 6.97
N ASN A 193 -8.18 -6.20 5.66
CA ASN A 193 -9.47 -6.02 5.00
C ASN A 193 -10.55 -6.94 5.56
N ALA A 194 -10.23 -8.24 5.68
CA ALA A 194 -11.11 -9.25 6.23
C ALA A 194 -11.43 -8.98 7.71
N GLY A 195 -10.43 -8.63 8.50
CA GLY A 195 -10.61 -8.28 9.92
C GLY A 195 -11.59 -7.12 10.13
N LYS A 196 -11.52 -6.07 9.30
CA LYS A 196 -12.49 -4.96 9.34
C LYS A 196 -13.90 -5.43 8.96
N ARG A 197 -14.06 -6.30 7.96
CA ARG A 197 -15.38 -6.86 7.61
C ARG A 197 -16.01 -7.61 8.79
N THR A 198 -15.24 -8.45 9.47
CA THR A 198 -15.69 -9.16 10.66
C THR A 198 -16.04 -8.19 11.79
N LYS A 199 -15.18 -7.20 12.07
CA LYS A 199 -15.35 -6.23 13.16
C LYS A 199 -16.72 -5.54 13.13
N TYR A 200 -17.18 -5.08 11.97
CA TYR A 200 -18.42 -4.30 11.87
C TYR A 200 -19.67 -5.12 11.55
N THR A 201 -19.58 -6.46 11.56
CA THR A 201 -20.77 -7.31 11.35
C THR A 201 -21.79 -7.11 12.49
N SER A 202 -21.35 -6.68 13.67
CA SER A 202 -22.19 -6.32 14.82
C SER A 202 -23.09 -5.10 14.59
N LEU A 203 -22.83 -4.28 13.56
CA LEU A 203 -23.64 -3.10 13.25
C LEU A 203 -24.97 -3.42 12.57
N ASN A 204 -25.17 -4.63 12.05
CA ASN A 204 -26.38 -4.99 11.32
C ASN A 204 -27.69 -4.68 12.08
N PRO A 205 -27.82 -4.98 13.39
CA PRO A 205 -29.06 -4.74 14.14
C PRO A 205 -29.36 -3.25 14.39
N VAL A 206 -28.34 -2.37 14.38
CA VAL A 206 -28.50 -0.94 14.66
C VAL A 206 -28.71 -0.09 13.41
N LEU A 207 -28.39 -0.63 12.23
CA LEU A 207 -28.52 0.05 10.93
C LEU A 207 -29.90 -0.15 10.26
N GLY A 208 -30.85 -0.74 10.98
CA GLY A 208 -32.22 -0.94 10.52
C GLY A 208 -32.42 -2.24 9.72
N PRO A 209 -33.58 -2.40 9.05
CA PRO A 209 -33.98 -3.66 8.43
C PRO A 209 -33.32 -3.94 7.07
N LYS A 210 -32.64 -2.94 6.48
CA LYS A 210 -32.02 -3.05 5.16
C LYS A 210 -30.83 -4.01 5.21
N PRO A 211 -30.56 -4.77 4.13
CA PRO A 211 -29.33 -5.56 4.03
C PRO A 211 -28.09 -4.66 4.21
N VAL A 212 -27.22 -5.05 5.13
CA VAL A 212 -25.96 -4.34 5.39
C VAL A 212 -24.80 -5.05 4.70
N THR A 213 -23.84 -4.28 4.18
CA THR A 213 -22.58 -4.83 3.69
C THR A 213 -21.40 -4.04 4.20
N VAL A 214 -20.52 -4.75 4.89
CA VAL A 214 -19.28 -4.19 5.40
C VAL A 214 -18.18 -4.30 4.34
N LEU A 215 -17.51 -3.18 4.11
CA LEU A 215 -16.48 -3.01 3.12
C LEU A 215 -15.21 -2.45 3.76
N GLY A 216 -14.19 -3.29 3.89
CA GLY A 216 -12.85 -2.82 4.24
C GLY A 216 -12.22 -2.04 3.07
N LEU A 217 -11.70 -0.86 3.35
CA LEU A 217 -10.95 -0.01 2.42
C LEU A 217 -9.49 0.06 2.88
N THR A 218 -8.72 -0.95 2.49
CA THR A 218 -7.34 -1.13 2.98
C THR A 218 -6.33 -0.65 1.95
N PHE A 219 -5.56 0.34 2.36
CA PHE A 219 -4.45 0.92 1.63
C PHE A 219 -3.14 0.59 2.33
N GLY A 220 -2.09 0.48 1.53
CA GLY A 220 -0.74 0.24 1.99
C GLY A 220 -0.06 1.52 2.42
N ALA A 221 0.71 1.46 3.49
CA ALA A 221 1.46 2.58 4.02
C ALA A 221 2.53 3.10 3.05
N ARG A 222 2.95 2.27 2.09
CA ARG A 222 3.95 2.60 1.07
C ARG A 222 3.33 2.81 -0.32
N GLY A 223 2.18 2.21 -0.61
CA GLY A 223 1.39 2.53 -1.80
C GLY A 223 0.61 1.38 -2.41
N LEU A 224 0.67 0.16 -1.86
CA LEU A 224 -0.15 -0.93 -2.36
C LEU A 224 -1.62 -0.67 -2.09
N VAL A 225 -2.49 -1.20 -2.95
CA VAL A 225 -3.94 -1.19 -2.70
C VAL A 225 -4.43 -2.62 -2.57
N CYS A 226 -5.16 -2.93 -1.50
CA CYS A 226 -5.78 -4.24 -1.30
C CYS A 226 -6.67 -4.62 -2.49
N ALA A 227 -6.63 -5.88 -2.96
CA ALA A 227 -7.45 -6.28 -4.10
C ALA A 227 -8.95 -6.31 -3.74
N GLY A 228 -9.28 -6.60 -2.47
CA GLY A 228 -10.60 -6.37 -1.89
C GLY A 228 -11.07 -4.94 -2.14
N THR A 229 -10.24 -3.94 -1.83
CA THR A 229 -10.55 -2.52 -2.00
C THR A 229 -10.70 -2.10 -3.46
N ARG A 230 -9.85 -2.59 -4.37
CA ARG A 230 -9.93 -2.27 -5.81
C ARG A 230 -11.23 -2.70 -6.47
N ARG A 231 -11.88 -3.73 -5.94
CA ARG A 231 -13.13 -4.28 -6.49
C ARG A 231 -14.37 -3.49 -6.06
N LEU A 232 -14.25 -2.63 -5.05
CA LEU A 232 -15.38 -1.90 -4.46
C LEU A 232 -15.86 -0.70 -5.25
N PRO A 233 -14.99 0.11 -5.91
CA PRO A 233 -15.43 1.16 -6.79
C PRO A 233 -16.47 0.67 -7.79
N ARG A 234 -16.30 -0.49 -8.44
CA ARG A 234 -17.30 -1.01 -9.41
C ARG A 234 -18.70 -1.27 -8.85
N LYS A 235 -18.86 -1.38 -7.53
CA LYS A 235 -20.15 -1.62 -6.87
C LYS A 235 -20.78 -0.35 -6.31
N LEU A 236 -20.02 0.74 -6.22
CA LEU A 236 -20.38 1.98 -5.51
C LEU A 236 -20.12 3.25 -6.33
N VAL A 237 -19.37 3.17 -7.43
CA VAL A 237 -18.82 4.29 -8.20
C VAL A 237 -18.86 3.95 -9.68
#